data_AF-A0A4V2B1W9-F1
#
_entry.id   AF-A0A4V2B1W9-F1
#
_cell.length_a   1.000
_cell.length_b   1.000
_cell.length_c   1.000
_cell.angle_alpha   90.00
_cell.angle_beta   90.00
_cell.angle_gamma   90.00
#
_symmetry.space_group_name_H-M   'P 1'
#
loop_
_entity.id
_entity.type
_entity.pdbx_description
1 polymer ?
#
loop_
_entity_poly.entity_id
_entity_poly.type
_entity_poly.pdbx_seq_one_letter_code
_entity_poly.pdbx_strand_id
1 'polypeptide(L)'
;MQVVRSEEPIALQNPSFELKELEQKLMAFRVAEMTAKDQLISELKTASTLKSGEGFNFWKQAGHASLRDYCLQELSYTPMEVRDILIKLGQIITRDRMTSSNPEVEKRIHQLIAWRRQKALHLGIAAFRVLGNRTVLAIAELGPKDLAELGRVKGIGHVKLQVYGDAILDALA
;
A
#
# COMPACT_ATOMS: atom_id res chain seq x y z
N MET A 1 39.45 31.98 -62.06
CA MET A 1 38.37 31.10 -62.56
C MET A 1 38.09 30.09 -61.46
N GLN A 2 37.15 30.31 -60.53
CA GLN A 2 35.68 30.06 -60.64
C GLN A 2 35.40 28.58 -60.98
N VAL A 3 34.55 27.81 -60.27
CA VAL A 3 33.28 28.16 -59.62
C VAL A 3 32.96 27.22 -58.44
N VAL A 4 32.60 27.84 -57.32
CA VAL A 4 31.58 27.50 -56.30
C VAL A 4 30.92 26.11 -56.41
N ARG A 5 31.14 25.25 -55.40
CA ARG A 5 30.18 24.20 -55.04
C ARG A 5 29.23 24.80 -54.00
N SER A 6 27.97 24.87 -54.40
CA SER A 6 26.82 25.32 -53.63
C SER A 6 26.71 24.60 -52.29
N GLU A 7 26.81 25.36 -51.20
CA GLU A 7 26.32 24.95 -49.90
C GLU A 7 24.79 24.92 -49.98
N GLU A 8 24.20 23.72 -50.03
CA GLU A 8 22.78 23.58 -49.74
C GLU A 8 22.56 23.90 -48.25
N PRO A 9 21.63 24.82 -47.91
CA PRO A 9 21.35 25.12 -46.52
C PRO A 9 20.66 23.90 -45.93
N ILE A 10 21.32 23.23 -44.98
CA ILE A 10 20.68 22.23 -44.13
C ILE A 10 19.55 22.96 -43.43
N ALA A 11 18.33 22.71 -43.89
CA ALA A 11 17.12 23.25 -43.30
C ALA A 11 17.12 22.82 -41.83
N LEU A 12 17.34 23.78 -40.93
CA LEU A 12 17.00 23.67 -39.53
C LEU A 12 15.47 23.50 -39.44
N GLN A 13 14.99 22.28 -39.69
CA GLN A 13 13.59 21.90 -39.55
C GLN A 13 13.25 21.92 -38.05
N ASN A 14 12.65 23.05 -37.65
CA ASN A 14 11.83 23.26 -36.45
C ASN A 14 12.05 22.29 -35.27
N PRO A 15 13.04 22.54 -34.39
CA PRO A 15 13.22 21.77 -33.15
C PRO A 15 11.99 21.82 -32.22
N SER A 16 11.13 22.83 -32.36
CA SER A 16 9.86 22.92 -31.62
C SER A 16 8.80 21.90 -32.03
N PHE A 17 8.87 21.35 -33.25
CA PHE A 17 7.92 20.32 -33.72
C PHE A 17 8.27 18.96 -33.11
N GLU A 18 9.55 18.58 -33.11
CA GLU A 18 10.01 17.34 -32.49
C GLU A 18 9.82 17.33 -30.97
N LEU A 19 10.02 18.46 -30.29
CA LEU A 19 9.74 18.60 -28.85
C LEU A 19 8.26 18.37 -28.53
N LYS A 20 7.35 18.97 -29.30
CA LYS A 20 5.90 18.75 -29.13
C LYS A 20 5.50 17.31 -29.40
N GLU A 21 6.08 16.68 -30.41
CA GLU A 21 5.81 15.28 -30.74
C GLU A 21 6.34 14.33 -29.66
N LEU A 22 7.51 14.61 -29.09
CA LEU A 22 8.07 13.87 -27.95
C LEU A 22 7.24 14.07 -26.68
N GLU A 23 6.78 15.28 -26.38
CA GLU A 23 5.86 15.56 -25.27
C GLU A 23 4.53 14.83 -25.42
N GLN A 24 3.98 14.81 -26.64
CA GLN A 24 2.74 14.10 -26.95
C GLN A 24 2.91 12.58 -26.84
N LYS A 25 4.04 12.03 -27.30
CA LYS A 25 4.41 10.62 -27.11
C LYS A 25 4.60 10.29 -25.63
N LEU A 26 5.22 11.16 -24.85
CA LEU A 26 5.41 10.99 -23.41
C LEU A 26 4.08 11.05 -22.64
N MET A 27 3.18 11.96 -23.00
CA MET A 27 1.83 12.01 -22.44
C MET A 27 1.02 10.77 -22.81
N ALA A 28 1.03 10.34 -24.07
CA ALA A 28 0.34 9.13 -24.52
C ALA A 28 0.86 7.88 -23.79
N PHE A 29 2.18 7.78 -23.60
CA PHE A 29 2.81 6.71 -22.81
C PHE A 29 2.34 6.73 -21.35
N ARG A 30 2.33 7.89 -20.69
CA ARG A 30 1.85 8.04 -19.30
C ARG A 30 0.35 7.73 -19.15
N VAL A 31 -0.47 8.11 -20.14
CA VAL A 31 -1.91 7.80 -20.16
C VAL A 31 -2.12 6.30 -20.34
N ALA A 32 -1.38 5.65 -21.24
CA ALA A 32 -1.42 4.20 -21.40
C ALA A 32 -0.96 3.46 -20.13
N GLU A 33 0.10 3.95 -19.47
CA GLU A 33 0.58 3.45 -18.18
C GLU A 33 -0.47 3.58 -17.08
N MET A 34 -1.16 4.72 -17.00
CA MET A 34 -2.23 4.96 -16.03
C MET A 34 -3.45 4.06 -16.28
N THR A 35 -3.80 3.86 -17.55
CA THR A 35 -4.91 2.98 -17.96
C THR A 35 -4.60 1.52 -17.60
N ALA A 36 -3.36 1.06 -17.79
CA ALA A 36 -2.91 -0.27 -17.40
C ALA A 36 -2.91 -0.46 -15.87
N LYS A 37 -2.53 0.57 -15.11
CA LYS A 37 -2.61 0.59 -13.64
C LYS A 37 -4.05 0.46 -13.15
N ASP A 38 -4.97 1.24 -13.71
CA ASP A 38 -6.39 1.23 -13.34
C ASP A 38 -7.08 -0.08 -13.72
N GLN A 39 -6.73 -0.64 -14.89
CA GLN A 39 -7.23 -1.94 -15.33
C GLN A 39 -6.74 -3.06 -14.40
N LEU A 40 -5.46 -3.08 -14.02
CA LEU A 40 -4.96 -4.04 -13.04
C LEU A 40 -5.69 -3.91 -11.71
N ILE A 41 -5.89 -2.69 -11.20
CA ILE A 41 -6.63 -2.48 -9.94
C ILE A 41 -8.06 -3.02 -10.04
N SER A 42 -8.74 -2.81 -11.18
CA SER A 42 -10.07 -3.34 -11.45
C SER A 42 -10.07 -4.88 -11.50
N GLU A 43 -9.15 -5.47 -12.24
CA GLU A 43 -9.00 -6.93 -12.37
C GLU A 43 -8.63 -7.57 -11.02
N LEU A 44 -7.75 -6.95 -10.23
CA LEU A 44 -7.37 -7.42 -8.90
C LEU A 44 -8.53 -7.32 -7.90
N LYS A 45 -9.35 -6.27 -7.96
CA LYS A 45 -10.60 -6.18 -7.16
C LYS A 45 -11.55 -7.31 -7.54
N THR A 46 -11.73 -7.57 -8.84
CA THR A 46 -12.60 -8.63 -9.37
C THR A 46 -12.07 -10.04 -9.05
N ALA A 47 -10.75 -10.24 -9.15
CA ALA A 47 -10.06 -11.49 -8.82
C ALA A 47 -10.01 -11.75 -7.30
N SER A 48 -9.99 -10.72 -6.45
CA SER A 48 -10.03 -10.90 -4.98
C SER A 48 -11.32 -11.59 -4.50
N THR A 49 -12.40 -11.49 -5.27
CA THR A 49 -13.67 -12.23 -5.09
C THR A 49 -13.65 -13.65 -5.67
N LEU A 50 -12.78 -13.94 -6.63
CA LEU A 50 -12.64 -15.24 -7.30
C LEU A 50 -11.44 -15.98 -6.71
N LYS A 51 -11.63 -16.66 -5.56
CA LYS A 51 -10.58 -17.35 -4.81
C LYS A 51 -9.77 -18.42 -5.57
N SER A 52 -10.13 -18.77 -6.79
CA SER A 52 -9.50 -19.87 -7.52
C SER A 52 -10.04 -19.95 -8.95
N GLY A 53 -9.49 -19.13 -9.85
CA GLY A 53 -9.75 -19.20 -11.29
C GLY A 53 -8.52 -18.79 -12.07
N GLU A 54 -8.36 -19.34 -13.27
CA GLU A 54 -7.17 -19.25 -14.17
C GLU A 54 -6.63 -17.82 -14.39
N GLY A 55 -7.40 -16.78 -14.10
CA GLY A 55 -6.98 -15.38 -14.14
C GLY A 55 -6.00 -14.96 -13.04
N PHE A 56 -5.89 -15.66 -11.91
CA PHE A 56 -5.05 -15.22 -10.78
C PHE A 56 -3.52 -15.40 -11.01
N ASN A 57 -3.04 -15.89 -12.17
CA ASN A 57 -1.60 -16.05 -12.44
C ASN A 57 -1.16 -15.43 -13.78
N PHE A 58 -1.90 -14.46 -14.31
CA PHE A 58 -1.65 -13.87 -15.63
C PHE A 58 -0.22 -13.31 -15.80
N TRP A 59 0.42 -12.80 -14.74
CA TRP A 59 1.81 -12.31 -14.78
C TRP A 59 2.84 -13.37 -15.16
N LYS A 60 2.53 -14.66 -14.95
CA LYS A 60 3.40 -15.76 -15.40
C LYS A 60 3.41 -15.90 -16.92
N GLN A 61 2.27 -15.63 -17.57
CA GLN A 61 2.17 -15.63 -19.04
C GLN A 61 2.94 -14.45 -19.65
N ALA A 62 3.05 -13.33 -18.92
CA ALA A 62 3.89 -12.20 -19.26
C ALA A 62 5.39 -12.42 -18.96
N GLY A 63 5.79 -13.60 -18.46
CA GLY A 63 7.20 -13.94 -18.21
C GLY A 63 7.78 -13.48 -16.88
N HIS A 64 6.97 -12.94 -15.95
CA HIS A 64 7.45 -12.50 -14.65
C HIS A 64 7.37 -13.61 -13.59
N ALA A 65 8.40 -13.68 -12.74
CA ALA A 65 8.50 -14.69 -11.69
C ALA A 65 7.44 -14.53 -10.58
N SER A 66 6.95 -13.30 -10.36
CA SER A 66 5.92 -13.00 -9.38
C SER A 66 5.09 -11.77 -9.78
N LEU A 67 3.90 -11.62 -9.17
CA LEU A 67 3.11 -10.39 -9.31
C LEU A 67 3.88 -9.17 -8.81
N ARG A 68 4.76 -9.35 -7.81
CA ARG A 68 5.65 -8.29 -7.33
C ARG A 68 6.57 -7.78 -8.43
N ASP A 69 7.22 -8.70 -9.14
CA ASP A 69 8.18 -8.36 -10.20
C ASP A 69 7.46 -7.69 -11.37
N TYR A 70 6.29 -8.20 -11.75
CA TYR A 70 5.45 -7.58 -12.77
C TYR A 70 5.05 -6.15 -12.41
N CYS A 71 4.55 -5.91 -11.20
CA CYS A 71 4.14 -4.57 -10.80
C CYS A 71 5.32 -3.57 -10.73
N LEU A 72 6.52 -4.04 -10.33
CA LEU A 72 7.70 -3.19 -10.23
C LEU A 72 8.34 -2.89 -11.59
N GLN A 73 8.31 -3.85 -12.53
CA GLN A 73 9.02 -3.74 -13.80
C GLN A 73 8.16 -3.17 -14.92
N GLU A 74 6.91 -3.60 -15.04
CA GLU A 74 6.04 -3.24 -16.18
C GLU A 74 5.08 -2.10 -15.86
N LEU A 75 4.71 -1.95 -14.59
CA LEU A 75 3.67 -1.03 -14.17
C LEU A 75 4.22 0.12 -13.35
N SER A 76 5.54 0.31 -13.29
CA SER A 76 6.24 1.38 -12.56
C SER A 76 5.69 1.66 -11.16
N TYR A 77 5.12 0.66 -10.47
CA TYR A 77 4.64 0.85 -9.12
C TYR A 77 5.84 0.99 -8.21
N THR A 78 5.73 1.86 -7.22
CA THR A 78 6.72 1.94 -6.17
C THR A 78 6.70 0.65 -5.33
N PRO A 79 7.82 0.26 -4.70
CA PRO A 79 7.85 -0.85 -3.76
C PRO A 79 6.80 -0.77 -2.63
N MET A 80 6.35 0.44 -2.28
CA MET A 80 5.29 0.66 -1.29
C MET A 80 3.90 0.33 -1.85
N GLU A 81 3.59 0.76 -3.07
CA GLU A 81 2.30 0.46 -3.71
C GLU A 81 2.17 -1.04 -4.02
N VAL A 82 3.25 -1.66 -4.53
CA VAL A 82 3.27 -3.12 -4.75
C VAL A 82 3.09 -3.88 -3.45
N ARG A 83 3.69 -3.40 -2.35
CA ARG A 83 3.49 -3.99 -1.02
C ARG A 83 2.02 -3.92 -0.59
N ASP A 84 1.34 -2.77 -0.76
CA ASP A 84 -0.07 -2.60 -0.41
C ASP A 84 -0.98 -3.52 -1.25
N ILE A 85 -0.73 -3.62 -2.55
CA ILE A 85 -1.44 -4.53 -3.47
C ILE A 85 -1.27 -5.99 -3.03
N LEU A 86 -0.03 -6.44 -2.81
CA LEU A 86 0.25 -7.81 -2.41
C LEU A 86 -0.27 -8.14 -1.00
N ILE A 87 -0.32 -7.13 -0.13
CA ILE A 87 -1.02 -7.25 1.15
C ILE A 87 -2.50 -7.46 0.89
N LYS A 88 -3.20 -6.63 0.12
CA LYS A 88 -4.65 -6.77 -0.16
C LYS A 88 -4.99 -8.14 -0.77
N LEU A 89 -4.15 -8.63 -1.69
CA LEU A 89 -4.29 -9.94 -2.35
C LEU A 89 -3.92 -11.14 -1.48
N GLY A 90 -3.31 -10.93 -0.31
CA GLY A 90 -2.94 -12.01 0.61
C GLY A 90 -1.72 -12.82 0.19
N GLN A 91 -0.97 -12.34 -0.81
CA GLN A 91 0.24 -12.99 -1.31
C GLN A 91 1.48 -12.68 -0.48
N ILE A 92 1.48 -11.57 0.26
CA ILE A 92 2.48 -11.32 1.30
C ILE A 92 1.81 -11.55 2.66
N ILE A 93 2.30 -12.55 3.40
CA ILE A 93 2.09 -12.67 4.83
C ILE A 93 2.98 -11.63 5.50
N THR A 94 2.54 -10.37 5.55
CA THR A 94 3.05 -9.49 6.60
C THR A 94 2.54 -10.08 7.90
N ARG A 95 3.40 -10.23 8.92
CA ARG A 95 3.01 -10.77 10.24
C ARG A 95 1.93 -9.92 10.96
N ASP A 96 1.31 -8.97 10.28
CA ASP A 96 0.44 -7.98 10.86
C ASP A 96 -0.44 -7.30 9.79
N ARG A 97 -1.48 -7.99 9.31
CA ARG A 97 -2.64 -7.25 8.78
C ARG A 97 -3.43 -6.72 9.98
N MET A 98 -3.04 -5.54 10.48
CA MET A 98 -3.90 -4.74 11.35
C MET A 98 -4.79 -3.85 10.48
N THR A 99 -5.72 -4.46 9.76
CA THR A 99 -6.63 -3.75 8.84
C THR A 99 -8.00 -4.42 8.92
N SER A 100 -9.08 -3.63 8.84
CA SER A 100 -10.46 -4.12 8.87
C SER A 100 -11.24 -3.54 7.69
N SER A 101 -12.25 -4.26 7.19
CA SER A 101 -13.18 -3.73 6.19
C SER A 101 -14.23 -2.79 6.81
N ASN A 102 -14.35 -2.77 8.14
CA ASN A 102 -15.21 -1.84 8.85
C ASN A 102 -14.43 -0.55 9.18
N PRO A 103 -14.84 0.63 8.67
CA PRO A 103 -14.12 1.90 8.86
C PRO A 103 -13.92 2.28 10.34
N GLU A 104 -14.91 1.99 11.21
CA GLU A 104 -14.81 2.31 12.63
C GLU A 104 -13.80 1.42 13.35
N VAL A 105 -13.74 0.14 12.98
CA VAL A 105 -12.73 -0.79 13.51
C VAL A 105 -11.35 -0.39 13.00
N GLU A 106 -11.23 -0.03 11.72
CA GLU A 106 -9.98 0.44 11.12
C GLU A 106 -9.44 1.72 11.80
N LYS A 107 -10.32 2.68 12.09
CA LYS A 107 -9.97 3.87 12.86
C LYS A 107 -9.39 3.52 14.23
N ARG A 108 -10.07 2.65 14.99
CA ARG A 108 -9.60 2.19 16.31
C ARG A 108 -8.26 1.46 16.23
N ILE A 109 -8.06 0.63 15.20
CA ILE A 109 -6.78 -0.01 14.96
C ILE A 109 -5.67 1.05 14.80
N HIS A 110 -5.88 2.07 13.98
CA HIS A 110 -4.90 3.13 13.76
C HIS A 110 -4.58 3.91 15.04
N GLN A 111 -5.60 4.28 15.83
CA GLN A 111 -5.44 4.93 17.12
C GLN A 111 -4.58 4.08 18.08
N LEU A 112 -4.91 2.80 18.21
CA LEU A 112 -4.18 1.88 19.10
C LEU A 112 -2.74 1.63 18.64
N ILE A 113 -2.48 1.57 17.33
CA ILE A 113 -1.12 1.45 16.79
C ILE A 113 -0.32 2.70 17.12
N ALA A 114 -0.89 3.89 16.93
CA ALA A 114 -0.23 5.16 17.21
C ALA A 114 0.13 5.26 18.70
N TRP A 115 -0.85 5.04 19.57
CA TRP A 115 -0.65 5.02 21.02
C TRP A 115 0.42 4.00 21.44
N ARG A 116 0.33 2.77 20.91
CA ARG A 116 1.28 1.69 21.23
C ARG A 116 2.71 2.07 20.84
N ARG A 117 2.90 2.72 19.70
CA ARG A 117 4.21 3.20 19.23
C ARG A 117 4.76 4.27 20.16
N GLN A 118 3.95 5.26 20.53
CA GLN A 118 4.35 6.32 21.44
C GLN A 118 4.75 5.76 22.81
N LYS A 119 3.94 4.85 23.36
CA LYS A 119 4.22 4.22 24.65
C LYS A 119 5.48 3.36 24.61
N ALA A 120 5.67 2.59 23.54
CA ALA A 120 6.86 1.76 23.35
C ALA A 120 8.14 2.59 23.23
N LEU A 121 8.07 3.72 22.51
CA LEU A 121 9.17 4.67 22.39
C LEU A 121 9.55 5.25 23.76
N HIS A 122 8.56 5.69 24.54
CA HIS A 122 8.78 6.22 25.89
C HIS A 122 9.43 5.19 26.83
N LEU A 123 9.06 3.92 26.70
CA LEU A 123 9.60 2.82 27.51
C LEU A 123 10.92 2.23 26.97
N GLY A 124 11.37 2.63 25.77
CA GLY A 124 12.56 2.07 25.13
C GLY A 124 12.44 0.58 24.77
N ILE A 125 11.22 0.08 24.55
CA ILE A 125 10.95 -1.34 24.26
C ILE A 125 10.26 -1.51 22.91
N ALA A 126 10.25 -2.74 22.39
CA ALA A 126 9.52 -3.05 21.17
C ALA A 126 7.99 -2.96 21.36
N ALA A 127 7.29 -2.39 20.38
CA ALA A 127 5.83 -2.13 20.44
C ALA A 127 4.97 -3.34 20.80
N PHE A 128 5.32 -4.54 20.31
CA PHE A 128 4.59 -5.77 20.61
C PHE A 128 4.66 -6.17 22.10
N ARG A 129 5.65 -5.67 22.86
CA ARG A 129 5.75 -5.91 24.32
C ARG A 129 4.71 -5.10 25.10
N VAL A 130 4.37 -3.90 24.61
CA VAL A 130 3.27 -3.09 25.17
C VAL A 130 1.95 -3.80 24.90
N LEU A 131 1.61 -3.95 23.61
CA LEU A 131 0.40 -4.64 23.18
C LEU A 131 0.68 -5.57 22.01
N GLY A 132 0.27 -6.83 22.13
CA GLY A 132 0.39 -7.80 21.04
C GLY A 132 -0.60 -7.50 19.91
N ASN A 133 -0.28 -7.98 18.71
CA ASN A 133 -1.08 -7.66 17.52
C ASN A 133 -2.51 -8.17 17.59
N ARG A 134 -2.66 -9.42 18.07
CA ARG A 134 -3.97 -10.03 18.34
C ARG A 134 -4.79 -9.21 19.35
N THR A 135 -4.12 -8.62 20.34
CA THR A 135 -4.78 -7.78 21.34
C THR A 135 -5.21 -6.44 20.75
N VAL A 136 -4.39 -5.81 19.88
CA VAL A 136 -4.80 -4.56 19.18
C VAL A 136 -6.09 -4.81 18.41
N LEU A 137 -6.11 -5.88 17.60
CA LEU A 137 -7.28 -6.25 16.80
C LEU A 137 -8.49 -6.54 17.67
N ALA A 138 -8.34 -7.33 18.74
CA ALA A 138 -9.44 -7.67 19.62
C ALA A 138 -10.03 -6.46 20.37
N ILE A 139 -9.20 -5.49 20.80
CA ILE A 139 -9.68 -4.24 21.38
C ILE A 139 -10.43 -3.42 20.32
N ALA A 140 -9.89 -3.31 19.11
CA ALA A 140 -10.52 -2.54 18.05
C ALA A 140 -11.86 -3.15 17.59
N GLU A 141 -11.96 -4.48 17.54
CA GLU A 141 -13.22 -5.18 17.24
C GLU A 141 -14.25 -4.98 18.36
N LEU A 142 -13.85 -5.14 19.63
CA LEU A 142 -14.76 -4.97 20.77
C LEU A 142 -15.21 -3.51 20.97
N GLY A 143 -14.31 -2.55 20.75
CA GLY A 143 -14.56 -1.13 21.00
C GLY A 143 -14.94 -0.82 22.45
N PRO A 144 -14.13 -1.22 23.45
CA PRO A 144 -14.47 -1.08 24.86
C PRO A 144 -14.59 0.40 25.26
N LYS A 145 -15.61 0.70 26.08
CA LYS A 145 -15.89 2.04 26.61
C LYS A 145 -15.51 2.20 28.08
N ASP A 146 -15.19 1.10 28.76
CA ASP A 146 -14.78 1.08 30.15
C ASP A 146 -13.72 0.00 30.43
N LEU A 147 -13.14 0.06 31.64
CA LEU A 147 -12.11 -0.89 32.08
C LEU A 147 -12.65 -2.31 32.21
N ALA A 148 -13.94 -2.49 32.48
CA ALA A 148 -14.54 -3.81 32.64
C ALA A 148 -14.66 -4.52 31.29
N GLU A 149 -15.08 -3.82 30.24
CA GLU A 149 -15.11 -4.29 28.86
C GLU A 149 -13.70 -4.56 28.35
N LEU A 150 -12.75 -3.65 28.60
CA LEU A 150 -11.36 -3.83 28.20
C LEU A 150 -10.72 -5.06 28.88
N GLY A 151 -11.06 -5.33 30.14
CA GLY A 151 -10.60 -6.50 30.89
C GLY A 151 -11.10 -7.84 30.35
N ARG A 152 -12.16 -7.85 29.52
CA ARG A 152 -12.65 -9.07 28.84
C ARG A 152 -11.81 -9.45 27.61
N VAL A 153 -10.95 -8.54 27.14
CA VAL A 153 -10.15 -8.78 25.93
C VAL A 153 -9.03 -9.78 26.20
N LYS A 154 -8.99 -10.86 25.41
CA LYS A 154 -7.92 -11.86 25.48
C LYS A 154 -6.56 -11.22 25.20
N GLY A 155 -5.67 -11.24 26.20
CA GLY A 155 -4.34 -10.64 26.14
C GLY A 155 -4.19 -9.34 26.94
N ILE A 156 -5.29 -8.81 27.50
CA ILE A 156 -5.28 -7.83 28.58
C ILE A 156 -5.40 -8.56 29.92
N GLY A 157 -4.26 -8.86 30.54
CA GLY A 157 -4.23 -9.37 31.91
C GLY A 157 -4.40 -8.25 32.93
N HIS A 158 -4.67 -8.60 34.18
CA HIS A 158 -4.87 -7.65 35.29
C HIS A 158 -3.78 -6.57 35.38
N VAL A 159 -2.51 -6.97 35.25
CA VAL A 159 -1.36 -6.05 35.26
C VAL A 159 -1.43 -5.04 34.11
N LYS A 160 -1.74 -5.49 32.89
CA LYS A 160 -1.84 -4.58 31.73
C LYS A 160 -3.05 -3.67 31.82
N LEU A 161 -4.16 -4.16 32.38
CA LEU A 161 -5.35 -3.37 32.60
C LEU A 161 -5.08 -2.24 33.61
N GLN A 162 -4.38 -2.53 34.70
CA GLN A 162 -4.03 -1.50 35.69
C GLN A 162 -3.02 -0.48 35.14
N VAL A 163 -2.05 -0.92 34.33
CA VAL A 163 -0.96 -0.04 33.87
C VAL A 163 -1.35 0.76 32.62
N TYR A 164 -2.16 0.19 31.73
CA TYR A 164 -2.47 0.78 30.43
C TYR A 164 -3.96 1.02 30.19
N GLY A 165 -4.85 0.59 31.09
CA GLY A 165 -6.30 0.61 30.86
C GLY A 165 -6.83 1.97 30.50
N ASP A 166 -6.60 2.97 31.37
CA ASP A 166 -7.08 4.34 31.14
C ASP A 166 -6.47 4.93 29.86
N ALA A 167 -5.15 4.76 29.66
CA ALA A 167 -4.45 5.28 28.49
C ALA A 167 -4.93 4.64 27.17
N ILE A 168 -5.40 3.39 27.20
CA ILE A 168 -6.00 2.72 26.04
C ILE A 168 -7.40 3.29 25.76
N LEU A 169 -8.21 3.50 26.80
CA LEU A 169 -9.54 4.08 26.65
C LEU A 169 -9.46 5.52 26.13
N ASP A 170 -8.53 6.32 26.66
CA ASP A 170 -8.26 7.68 26.19
C ASP A 170 -7.83 7.70 24.71
N ALA A 171 -7.09 6.70 24.24
CA ALA A 171 -6.69 6.60 22.84
C ALA A 171 -7.86 6.26 21.91
N LEU A 172 -8.94 5.68 22.44
CA LEU A 172 -10.13 5.25 21.68
C LEU A 172 -11.27 6.28 21.72
N ALA A 173 -11.23 7.25 22.64
CA ALA A 173 -12.17 8.37 22.73
C ALA A 173 -12.08 9.30 21.50
#